data_AF-A0A0G3UH74-F1
#
_entry.id   AF-A0A0G3UH74-F1
#
_cell.length_a   1.000
_cell.length_b   1.000
_cell.length_c   1.000
_cell.angle_alpha   90.00
_cell.angle_beta   90.00
_cell.angle_gamma   90.00
#
_symmetry.space_group_name_H-M   'P 1'
#
loop_
_entity.id
_entity.type
_entity.pdbx_description
1 polymer ?
#
loop_
_entity_poly.entity_id
_entity_poly.type
_entity_poly.pdbx_seq_one_letter_code
_entity_poly.pdbx_strand_id
1 'polypeptide(L)'
;MFLSWVAARTNTIRIGHGVVCMPFNFNHPVRVAERAAMLDLLSGGRLDLGAGRGGTEQETSLCGVDRDRTTAEVEEALRIIGKAWQEEELEYRGELIDIAPHPILPRPAQTPHPPLFLACSRDETLAQAAELGVGALVMGFAGPESIARLRGVYDAAIAGRDGARFVSTAVNDHFSVLCPTIVLDDAREARRIGVRGQRFFAQSIGHWYGGAGIPDEAVVAGADEPARMRAAAEQVVARLHELDIPVRPTSTATFNADHAYGSADEAIAYVERLAAAGADEIMCLIQMGTVPQEACLETLRQWGEKVIPHFRNA
;
A
#
# COMPACT_ATOMS: atom_id res chain seq x y z
N MET A 1 10.20 8.76 -11.45
CA MET A 1 10.75 10.10 -11.20
C MET A 1 11.07 10.32 -9.73
N PHE A 2 10.07 10.42 -8.84
CA PHE A 2 10.31 10.63 -7.40
C PHE A 2 11.24 9.57 -6.78
N LEU A 3 10.94 8.28 -6.97
CA LEU A 3 11.77 7.20 -6.44
C LEU A 3 13.20 7.20 -7.02
N SER A 4 13.40 7.62 -8.27
CA SER A 4 14.74 7.76 -8.86
C SER A 4 15.56 8.84 -8.15
N TRP A 5 14.92 9.94 -7.74
CA TRP A 5 15.55 10.99 -6.93
C TRP A 5 15.89 10.51 -5.53
N VAL A 6 14.99 9.75 -4.89
CA VAL A 6 15.24 9.13 -3.59
C VAL A 6 16.37 8.11 -3.66
N ALA A 7 16.39 7.27 -4.71
CA ALA A 7 17.45 6.30 -4.97
C ALA A 7 18.83 6.96 -5.04
N ALA A 8 18.94 8.07 -5.78
CA ALA A 8 20.18 8.84 -5.91
C ALA A 8 20.62 9.55 -4.61
N ARG A 9 19.71 9.71 -3.65
CA ARG A 9 19.95 10.39 -2.36
C ARG A 9 20.17 9.42 -1.20
N THR A 10 20.09 8.12 -1.44
CA THR A 10 20.12 7.10 -0.38
C THR A 10 20.98 5.90 -0.79
N ASN A 11 21.59 5.22 0.18
CA ASN A 11 22.53 4.12 -0.10
C ASN A 11 22.01 2.74 0.32
N THR A 12 21.13 2.67 1.32
CA THR A 12 20.79 1.39 1.99
C THR A 12 19.30 1.13 2.09
N ILE A 13 18.48 2.17 2.33
CA ILE A 13 17.02 2.00 2.48
C ILE A 13 16.40 1.45 1.19
N ARG A 14 15.51 0.46 1.29
CA ARG A 14 14.74 0.00 0.12
C ARG A 14 13.78 1.09 -0.36
N ILE A 15 13.43 1.05 -1.64
CA ILE A 15 12.46 1.96 -2.24
C ILE A 15 11.38 1.14 -2.92
N GLY A 16 10.11 1.46 -2.67
CA GLY A 16 8.99 0.64 -3.10
C GLY A 16 7.92 1.42 -3.84
N HIS A 17 7.29 0.77 -4.82
CA HIS A 17 6.00 1.20 -5.34
C HIS A 17 4.87 0.58 -4.51
N GLY A 18 4.13 1.40 -3.76
CA GLY A 18 2.87 1.02 -3.13
C GLY A 18 1.70 1.86 -3.68
N VAL A 19 1.42 1.91 -4.98
CA VAL A 19 1.73 0.93 -6.05
C VAL A 19 1.96 1.59 -7.42
N VAL A 20 2.36 0.83 -8.43
CA VAL A 20 2.18 1.18 -9.85
C VAL A 20 0.76 0.81 -10.28
N CYS A 21 0.03 1.74 -10.90
CA CYS A 21 -1.26 1.43 -11.54
C CYS A 21 -1.00 0.67 -12.85
N MET A 22 -1.24 -0.64 -12.85
CA MET A 22 -0.93 -1.53 -13.98
C MET A 22 -1.97 -1.65 -15.10
N PRO A 23 -3.21 -1.12 -15.02
CA PRO A 23 -4.06 -1.07 -16.21
C PRO A 23 -3.34 -0.47 -17.41
N PHE A 24 -3.49 -1.07 -18.58
CA PHE A 24 -2.54 -0.89 -19.69
C PHE A 24 -2.53 0.54 -20.22
N ASN A 25 -3.68 1.22 -20.15
CA ASN A 25 -3.82 2.61 -20.55
C ASN A 25 -3.26 3.60 -19.52
N PHE A 26 -3.05 3.20 -18.26
CA PHE A 26 -2.18 3.96 -17.35
C PHE A 26 -0.71 3.70 -17.68
N ASN A 27 -0.33 2.42 -17.69
CA ASN A 27 1.03 2.00 -17.90
C ASN A 27 1.07 0.67 -18.66
N HIS A 28 1.60 0.71 -19.89
CA HIS A 28 1.86 -0.50 -20.64
C HIS A 28 2.88 -1.40 -19.90
N PRO A 29 2.65 -2.71 -19.72
CA PRO A 29 3.45 -3.57 -18.84
C PRO A 29 4.93 -3.64 -19.25
N VAL A 30 5.24 -3.67 -20.55
CA VAL A 30 6.63 -3.58 -21.03
C VAL A 30 7.33 -2.28 -20.57
N ARG A 31 6.63 -1.13 -20.61
CA ARG A 31 7.20 0.14 -20.13
C ARG A 31 7.39 0.15 -18.62
N VAL A 32 6.52 -0.54 -17.88
CA VAL A 32 6.72 -0.75 -16.44
C VAL A 32 7.98 -1.57 -16.21
N ALA A 33 8.17 -2.68 -16.91
CA ALA A 33 9.37 -3.51 -16.79
C ALA A 33 10.65 -2.72 -17.10
N GLU A 34 10.72 -2.01 -18.23
CA GLU A 34 11.90 -1.19 -18.56
C GLU A 34 12.23 -0.16 -17.47
N ARG A 35 11.21 0.55 -16.96
CA ARG A 35 11.38 1.60 -15.95
C ARG A 35 11.73 1.04 -14.58
N ALA A 36 11.13 -0.08 -14.20
CA ALA A 36 11.39 -0.75 -12.93
C ALA A 36 12.83 -1.31 -12.92
N ALA A 37 13.27 -1.95 -13.99
CA ALA A 37 14.65 -2.42 -14.11
C ALA A 37 15.67 -1.28 -14.06
N MET A 38 15.39 -0.17 -14.76
CA MET A 38 16.24 1.02 -14.69
C MET A 38 16.30 1.59 -13.26
N LEU A 39 15.15 1.70 -12.58
CA LEU A 39 15.11 2.18 -11.20
C LEU A 39 15.86 1.23 -10.26
N ASP A 40 15.72 -0.08 -10.45
CA ASP A 40 16.41 -1.07 -9.66
C ASP A 40 17.94 -0.95 -9.81
N LEU A 41 18.44 -0.82 -11.04
CA LEU A 41 19.85 -0.54 -11.33
C LEU A 41 20.34 0.75 -10.66
N LEU A 42 19.60 1.85 -10.82
CA LEU A 42 19.94 3.14 -10.21
C LEU A 42 19.94 3.09 -8.69
N SER A 43 19.11 2.24 -8.11
CA SER A 43 19.05 2.03 -6.66
C SER A 43 20.11 1.06 -6.15
N GLY A 44 20.76 0.28 -7.02
CA GLY A 44 21.68 -0.79 -6.61
C GLY A 44 20.95 -2.01 -6.05
N GLY A 45 19.80 -2.37 -6.62
CA GLY A 45 19.06 -3.58 -6.24
C GLY A 45 18.14 -3.42 -5.02
N ARG A 46 17.62 -2.20 -4.79
CA ARG A 46 16.83 -1.84 -3.61
C ARG A 46 15.34 -1.65 -3.93
N LEU A 47 14.89 -2.00 -5.12
CA LEU A 47 13.49 -1.81 -5.53
C LEU A 47 12.57 -2.92 -5.02
N ASP A 48 11.40 -2.54 -4.53
CA ASP A 48 10.21 -3.40 -4.38
C ASP A 48 9.09 -2.89 -5.31
N LEU A 49 8.44 -3.78 -6.05
CA LEU A 49 7.48 -3.41 -7.09
C LEU A 49 6.07 -3.90 -6.76
N GLY A 50 5.25 -3.02 -6.16
CA GLY A 50 3.83 -3.27 -5.95
C GLY A 50 2.96 -2.87 -7.14
N ALA A 51 1.99 -3.70 -7.44
CA ALA A 51 0.98 -3.51 -8.48
C ALA A 51 -0.39 -3.19 -7.87
N GLY A 52 -1.17 -2.36 -8.57
CA GLY A 52 -2.58 -2.20 -8.26
C GLY A 52 -3.38 -1.68 -9.43
N ARG A 53 -4.69 -1.63 -9.22
CA ARG A 53 -5.68 -1.31 -10.25
C ARG A 53 -5.86 0.18 -10.53
N GLY A 54 -5.26 1.03 -9.70
CA GLY A 54 -5.74 2.40 -9.59
C GLY A 54 -7.07 2.45 -8.82
N GLY A 55 -7.57 3.65 -8.60
CA GLY A 55 -8.60 3.88 -7.60
C GLY A 55 -9.79 4.73 -8.01
N THR A 56 -9.55 5.87 -8.65
CA THR A 56 -10.59 6.90 -8.82
C THR A 56 -11.27 6.83 -10.18
N GLU A 57 -12.53 7.28 -10.26
CA GLU A 57 -13.19 7.42 -11.56
C GLU A 57 -12.46 8.45 -12.43
N GLN A 58 -12.01 9.54 -11.81
CA GLN A 58 -11.27 10.61 -12.46
C GLN A 58 -10.00 10.09 -13.15
N GLU A 59 -9.11 9.37 -12.45
CA GLU A 59 -7.89 8.85 -13.10
C GLU A 59 -8.24 7.92 -14.26
N THR A 60 -9.21 7.01 -14.08
CA THR A 60 -9.59 6.05 -15.13
C THR A 60 -10.15 6.75 -16.35
N SER A 61 -10.98 7.79 -16.17
CA SER A 61 -11.53 8.58 -17.28
C SER A 61 -10.45 9.37 -18.04
N LEU A 62 -9.45 9.90 -17.34
CA LEU A 62 -8.40 10.72 -17.94
C LEU A 62 -7.44 9.90 -18.81
N CYS A 63 -7.28 8.61 -18.49
CA CYS A 63 -6.43 7.70 -19.24
C CYS A 63 -7.22 6.74 -20.13
N GLY A 64 -8.56 6.79 -20.15
CA GLY A 64 -9.38 5.87 -20.94
C GLY A 64 -9.27 4.42 -20.47
N VAL A 65 -9.12 4.19 -19.17
CA VAL A 65 -9.04 2.86 -18.56
C VAL A 65 -10.44 2.30 -18.33
N ASP A 66 -10.69 1.09 -18.81
CA ASP A 66 -11.92 0.36 -18.56
C ASP A 66 -11.86 -0.32 -17.18
N ARG A 67 -12.73 0.13 -16.27
CA ARG A 67 -12.77 -0.35 -14.87
C ARG A 67 -13.05 -1.84 -14.77
N ASP A 68 -13.83 -2.39 -15.70
CA ASP A 68 -14.23 -3.80 -15.70
C ASP A 68 -13.06 -4.72 -16.09
N ARG A 69 -12.08 -4.17 -16.83
CA ARG A 69 -10.88 -4.90 -17.27
C ARG A 69 -9.71 -4.82 -16.30
N THR A 70 -9.69 -3.82 -15.41
CA THR A 70 -8.53 -3.54 -14.55
C THR A 70 -8.00 -4.72 -13.73
N THR A 71 -8.86 -5.63 -13.25
CA THR A 71 -8.39 -6.82 -12.51
C THR A 71 -7.57 -7.75 -13.41
N ALA A 72 -8.09 -8.04 -14.61
CA ALA A 72 -7.44 -8.92 -15.56
C ALA A 72 -6.16 -8.28 -16.13
N GLU A 73 -6.18 -6.96 -16.40
CA GLU A 73 -5.00 -6.21 -16.85
C GLU A 73 -3.88 -6.20 -15.80
N VAL A 74 -4.19 -6.04 -14.51
CA VAL A 74 -3.18 -6.10 -13.44
C VAL A 74 -2.54 -7.49 -13.37
N GLU A 75 -3.35 -8.56 -13.45
CA GLU A 75 -2.84 -9.93 -13.44
C GLU A 75 -1.95 -10.21 -14.66
N GLU A 76 -2.41 -9.86 -15.85
CA GLU A 76 -1.66 -10.05 -17.09
C GLU A 76 -0.38 -9.20 -17.12
N ALA A 77 -0.42 -7.97 -16.59
CA ALA A 77 0.76 -7.14 -16.39
C ALA A 77 1.79 -7.82 -15.47
N LEU A 78 1.37 -8.38 -14.34
CA LEU A 78 2.27 -9.09 -13.41
C LEU A 78 2.90 -10.32 -14.08
N ARG A 79 2.15 -11.08 -14.90
CA ARG A 79 2.69 -12.20 -15.69
C ARG A 79 3.76 -11.74 -16.69
N ILE A 80 3.47 -10.67 -17.42
CA ILE A 80 4.40 -10.09 -18.39
C ILE A 80 5.68 -9.59 -17.68
N ILE A 81 5.52 -8.83 -16.59
CA ILE A 81 6.65 -8.28 -15.82
C ILE A 81 7.47 -9.39 -15.18
N GLY A 82 6.82 -10.40 -14.60
CA GLY A 82 7.50 -11.57 -14.03
C GLY A 82 8.39 -12.26 -15.05
N LYS A 83 7.92 -12.44 -16.30
CA LYS A 83 8.70 -13.06 -17.38
C LYS A 83 9.78 -12.16 -17.98
N ALA A 84 9.56 -10.84 -18.02
CA ALA A 84 10.34 -9.87 -18.81
C ALA A 84 11.86 -9.94 -18.61
N TRP A 85 12.34 -10.38 -17.44
CA TRP A 85 13.77 -10.42 -17.11
C TRP A 85 14.33 -11.83 -16.89
N GLN A 86 13.48 -12.84 -16.95
CA GLN A 86 13.88 -14.26 -16.78
C GLN A 86 14.20 -14.92 -18.11
N GLU A 87 13.67 -14.39 -19.21
CA GLU A 87 13.89 -14.88 -20.56
C GLU A 87 14.89 -13.98 -21.32
N GLU A 88 15.52 -14.50 -22.37
CA GLU A 88 16.40 -13.69 -23.22
C GLU A 88 15.59 -12.68 -24.05
N GLU A 89 14.49 -13.14 -24.62
CA GLU A 89 13.48 -12.35 -25.29
C GLU A 89 12.12 -12.61 -24.64
N LEU A 90 11.35 -11.55 -24.38
CA LEU A 90 9.97 -11.66 -23.96
C LEU A 90 9.09 -11.88 -25.20
N GLU A 91 8.46 -13.03 -25.31
CA GLU A 91 7.27 -13.24 -26.15
C GLU A 91 6.05 -13.47 -25.26
N TYR A 92 4.94 -12.80 -25.56
CA TYR A 92 3.71 -12.96 -24.81
C TYR A 92 2.50 -13.07 -25.74
N ARG A 93 1.72 -14.13 -25.55
CA ARG A 93 0.42 -14.34 -26.22
C ARG A 93 -0.64 -14.35 -25.14
N GLY A 94 -1.31 -13.22 -24.99
CA GLY A 94 -2.18 -12.92 -23.88
C GLY A 94 -3.66 -12.97 -24.26
N GLU A 95 -4.52 -12.84 -23.25
CA GLU A 95 -5.95 -12.64 -23.49
C GLU A 95 -6.24 -11.18 -23.82
N LEU A 96 -5.47 -10.25 -23.26
CA LEU A 96 -5.68 -8.81 -23.38
C LEU A 96 -4.64 -8.12 -24.27
N ILE A 97 -3.41 -8.65 -24.34
CA ILE A 97 -2.35 -8.10 -25.19
C ILE A 97 -1.39 -9.17 -25.72
N ASP A 98 -0.96 -8.98 -26.96
CA ASP A 98 0.12 -9.74 -27.59
C ASP A 98 1.40 -8.90 -27.67
N ILE A 99 2.54 -9.52 -27.36
CA ILE A 99 3.87 -8.92 -27.45
C ILE A 99 4.74 -9.84 -28.29
N ALA A 100 5.20 -9.32 -29.43
CA ALA A 100 6.16 -10.01 -30.30
C ALA A 100 7.52 -10.18 -29.58
N PRO A 101 8.30 -11.23 -29.90
CA PRO A 101 9.56 -11.55 -29.23
C PRO A 101 10.57 -10.40 -29.31
N HIS A 102 10.90 -9.81 -28.17
CA HIS A 102 11.94 -8.79 -28.04
C HIS A 102 12.62 -8.85 -26.66
N PRO A 103 13.92 -8.54 -26.56
CA PRO A 103 14.57 -8.39 -25.26
C PRO A 103 14.04 -7.14 -24.54
N ILE A 104 13.71 -7.28 -23.25
CA ILE A 104 13.37 -6.14 -22.40
C ILE A 104 14.62 -5.65 -21.69
N LEU A 105 15.04 -4.43 -22.03
CA LEU A 105 16.25 -3.81 -21.49
C LEU A 105 15.94 -2.45 -20.82
N PRO A 106 16.69 -2.08 -19.77
CA PRO A 106 17.76 -2.86 -19.14
C PRO A 106 17.23 -4.05 -18.31
N ARG A 107 18.13 -4.94 -17.87
CA ARG A 107 17.84 -5.93 -16.84
C ARG A 107 18.00 -5.32 -15.43
N PRO A 108 17.21 -5.75 -14.44
CA PRO A 108 17.35 -5.29 -13.06
C PRO A 108 18.70 -5.74 -12.46
N ALA A 109 19.09 -5.12 -11.35
CA ALA A 109 20.22 -5.57 -10.54
C ALA A 109 19.86 -6.82 -9.70
N GLN A 110 18.62 -6.90 -9.22
CA GLN A 110 18.10 -8.05 -8.48
C GLN A 110 17.82 -9.23 -9.42
N THR A 111 18.20 -10.44 -8.99
CA THR A 111 17.92 -11.70 -9.70
C THR A 111 16.94 -12.54 -8.88
N PRO A 112 15.87 -13.11 -9.49
CA PRO A 112 15.51 -13.00 -10.91
C PRO A 112 14.92 -11.63 -11.29
N HIS A 113 14.36 -10.89 -10.33
CA HIS A 113 13.82 -9.54 -10.50
C HIS A 113 13.55 -8.90 -9.12
N PRO A 114 13.18 -7.60 -9.04
CA PRO A 114 12.69 -6.98 -7.82
C PRO A 114 11.48 -7.72 -7.21
N PRO A 115 11.36 -7.85 -5.88
CA PRO A 115 10.20 -8.48 -5.26
C PRO A 115 8.89 -7.85 -5.72
N LEU A 116 7.93 -8.70 -6.11
CA LEU A 116 6.63 -8.27 -6.61
C LEU A 116 5.60 -8.31 -5.49
N PHE A 117 4.71 -7.32 -5.48
CA PHE A 117 3.60 -7.21 -4.53
C PHE A 117 2.29 -6.86 -5.24
N LEU A 118 1.16 -7.14 -4.60
CA LEU A 118 -0.18 -6.74 -5.03
C LEU A 118 -0.87 -5.96 -3.90
N ALA A 119 -1.49 -4.83 -4.23
CA ALA A 119 -2.38 -4.13 -3.30
C ALA A 119 -3.66 -4.92 -3.09
N CYS A 120 -3.91 -5.31 -1.84
CA CYS A 120 -5.01 -6.14 -1.43
C CYS A 120 -5.95 -5.35 -0.51
N SER A 121 -7.20 -5.17 -0.96
CA SER A 121 -8.26 -4.49 -0.18
C SER A 121 -9.39 -5.43 0.24
N ARG A 122 -9.39 -6.65 -0.28
CA ARG A 122 -10.42 -7.67 -0.06
C ARG A 122 -9.81 -9.07 0.01
N ASP A 123 -10.56 -10.00 0.57
CA ASP A 123 -10.17 -11.40 0.71
C ASP A 123 -9.85 -12.03 -0.66
N GLU A 124 -10.62 -11.70 -1.71
CA GLU A 124 -10.36 -12.21 -3.06
C GLU A 124 -9.03 -11.72 -3.62
N THR A 125 -8.66 -10.47 -3.35
CA THR A 125 -7.36 -9.93 -3.79
C THR A 125 -6.18 -10.49 -3.00
N LEU A 126 -6.41 -10.93 -1.75
CA LEU A 126 -5.39 -11.66 -0.98
C LEU A 126 -5.19 -13.08 -1.52
N ALA A 127 -6.29 -13.78 -1.80
CA ALA A 127 -6.22 -15.09 -2.45
C ALA A 127 -5.51 -15.00 -3.81
N GLN A 128 -5.84 -13.98 -4.62
CA GLN A 128 -5.17 -13.73 -5.88
C GLN A 128 -3.66 -13.46 -5.71
N ALA A 129 -3.25 -12.64 -4.73
CA ALA A 129 -1.83 -12.41 -4.46
C ALA A 129 -1.09 -13.73 -4.15
N ALA A 130 -1.70 -14.59 -3.32
CA ALA A 130 -1.16 -15.90 -3.00
C ALA A 130 -1.06 -16.79 -4.23
N GLU A 131 -2.11 -16.90 -5.04
CA GLU A 131 -2.13 -17.71 -6.28
C GLU A 131 -1.08 -17.26 -7.30
N LEU A 132 -0.83 -15.94 -7.39
CA LEU A 132 0.17 -15.36 -8.27
C LEU A 132 1.60 -15.47 -7.72
N GLY A 133 1.78 -15.86 -6.45
CA GLY A 133 3.08 -15.97 -5.80
C GLY A 133 3.74 -14.61 -5.52
N VAL A 134 2.93 -13.58 -5.25
CA VAL A 134 3.39 -12.21 -4.97
C VAL A 134 2.99 -11.77 -3.56
N GLY A 135 3.77 -10.85 -3.00
CA GLY A 135 3.52 -10.35 -1.64
C GLY A 135 2.23 -9.54 -1.57
N ALA A 136 1.63 -9.47 -0.38
CA ALA A 136 0.40 -8.71 -0.15
C ALA A 136 0.70 -7.36 0.51
N LEU A 137 0.15 -6.27 -0.04
CA LEU A 137 0.12 -4.96 0.59
C LEU A 137 -1.30 -4.71 1.10
N VAL A 138 -1.50 -4.66 2.42
CA VAL A 138 -2.81 -4.41 3.03
C VAL A 138 -2.85 -3.10 3.79
N MET A 139 -4.05 -2.54 3.90
CA MET A 139 -4.32 -1.36 4.71
C MET A 139 -4.65 -1.75 6.15
N GLY A 140 -3.86 -1.27 7.12
CA GLY A 140 -3.99 -1.57 8.55
C GLY A 140 -4.91 -0.66 9.35
N PHE A 141 -5.81 0.08 8.70
CA PHE A 141 -6.72 1.03 9.35
C PHE A 141 -7.71 0.37 10.32
N ALA A 142 -8.11 -0.88 10.06
CA ALA A 142 -9.03 -1.61 10.92
C ALA A 142 -8.38 -2.23 12.18
N GLY A 143 -7.07 -2.01 12.40
CA GLY A 143 -6.35 -2.44 13.59
C GLY A 143 -5.91 -3.92 13.60
N PRO A 144 -5.17 -4.35 14.65
CA PRO A 144 -4.49 -5.65 14.68
C PRO A 144 -5.40 -6.88 14.53
N GLU A 145 -6.63 -6.86 15.05
CA GLU A 145 -7.57 -7.98 14.90
C GLU A 145 -7.96 -8.21 13.44
N SER A 146 -8.16 -7.11 12.69
CA SER A 146 -8.43 -7.19 11.25
C SER A 146 -7.21 -7.72 10.49
N ILE A 147 -6.01 -7.31 10.90
CA ILE A 147 -4.74 -7.82 10.35
C ILE A 147 -4.61 -9.32 10.56
N ALA A 148 -4.89 -9.83 11.76
CA ALA A 148 -4.85 -11.27 12.03
C ALA A 148 -5.85 -12.04 11.15
N ARG A 149 -7.05 -11.50 10.93
CA ARG A 149 -8.04 -12.09 10.02
C ARG A 149 -7.54 -12.11 8.58
N LEU A 150 -7.02 -11.00 8.08
CA LEU A 150 -6.49 -10.87 6.72
C LEU A 150 -5.28 -11.80 6.51
N ARG A 151 -4.40 -11.90 7.51
CA ARG A 151 -3.28 -12.84 7.48
C ARG A 151 -3.77 -14.28 7.38
N GLY A 152 -4.76 -14.67 8.18
CA GLY A 152 -5.35 -16.01 8.10
C GLY A 152 -5.95 -16.36 6.73
N VAL A 153 -6.56 -15.38 6.05
CA VAL A 153 -7.04 -15.54 4.66
C VAL A 153 -5.86 -15.79 3.71
N TYR A 154 -4.79 -14.99 3.83
CA TYR A 154 -3.61 -15.10 2.99
C TYR A 154 -2.88 -16.45 3.22
N ASP A 155 -2.74 -16.87 4.47
CA ASP A 155 -2.15 -18.17 4.85
C ASP A 155 -2.92 -19.35 4.27
N ALA A 156 -4.25 -19.33 4.39
CA ALA A 156 -5.08 -20.38 3.83
C ALA A 156 -4.92 -20.47 2.31
N ALA A 157 -4.83 -19.33 1.63
CA ALA A 157 -4.60 -19.29 0.18
C ALA A 157 -3.18 -19.76 -0.21
N ILE A 158 -2.15 -19.39 0.57
CA ILE A 158 -0.77 -19.89 0.38
C ILE A 158 -0.71 -21.40 0.56
N ALA A 159 -1.39 -21.94 1.57
CA ALA A 159 -1.41 -23.38 1.83
C ALA A 159 -2.17 -24.19 0.76
N GLY A 160 -3.15 -23.56 0.11
CA GLY A 160 -4.02 -24.21 -0.89
C GLY A 160 -3.53 -24.15 -2.33
N ARG A 161 -2.53 -23.31 -2.65
CA ARG A 161 -2.05 -23.14 -4.04
C ARG A 161 -1.09 -24.26 -4.45
N ASP A 162 -1.10 -24.59 -5.74
CA ASP A 162 -0.23 -25.61 -6.36
C ASP A 162 0.96 -25.01 -7.15
N GLY A 163 1.04 -23.68 -7.21
CA GLY A 163 2.05 -22.93 -7.96
C GLY A 163 1.78 -22.79 -9.46
N ALA A 164 0.69 -23.36 -9.99
CA ALA A 164 0.39 -23.32 -11.42
C ALA A 164 0.13 -21.90 -11.95
N ARG A 165 -0.26 -20.97 -11.06
CA ARG A 165 -0.57 -19.58 -11.41
C ARG A 165 0.55 -18.59 -11.11
N PHE A 166 1.69 -19.03 -10.58
CA PHE A 166 2.81 -18.15 -10.28
C PHE A 166 3.23 -17.32 -11.50
N VAL A 167 3.49 -16.03 -11.26
CA VAL A 167 3.89 -15.10 -12.32
C VAL A 167 5.38 -15.16 -12.62
N SER A 168 6.15 -15.85 -11.77
CA SER A 168 7.61 -15.94 -11.83
C SER A 168 8.12 -17.19 -11.12
N THR A 169 9.40 -17.54 -11.35
CA THR A 169 10.11 -18.55 -10.55
C THR A 169 10.44 -18.08 -9.12
N ALA A 170 10.50 -16.77 -8.87
CA ALA A 170 10.61 -16.23 -7.53
C ALA A 170 9.23 -15.98 -6.92
N VAL A 171 8.97 -16.66 -5.81
CA VAL A 171 7.75 -16.50 -5.00
C VAL A 171 8.02 -15.51 -3.87
N ASN A 172 7.08 -14.60 -3.65
CA ASN A 172 7.08 -13.67 -2.52
C ASN A 172 5.78 -13.85 -1.71
N ASP A 173 5.90 -14.31 -0.47
CA ASP A 173 4.76 -14.51 0.45
C ASP A 173 4.72 -13.45 1.56
N HIS A 174 5.38 -12.32 1.32
CA HIS A 174 5.54 -11.27 2.31
C HIS A 174 4.23 -10.50 2.52
N PHE A 175 3.80 -10.37 3.79
CA PHE A 175 2.57 -9.68 4.19
C PHE A 175 2.89 -8.32 4.82
N SER A 176 2.81 -7.25 4.02
CA SER A 176 3.14 -5.88 4.44
C SER A 176 1.90 -5.06 4.77
N VAL A 177 1.94 -4.36 5.90
CA VAL A 177 0.79 -3.66 6.48
C VAL A 177 1.04 -2.16 6.56
N LEU A 178 0.24 -1.38 5.84
CA LEU A 178 0.26 0.09 5.90
C LEU A 178 -0.51 0.61 7.11
N CYS A 179 0.20 1.21 8.07
CA CYS A 179 -0.37 1.70 9.32
C CYS A 179 -0.16 3.21 9.50
N PRO A 180 -1.20 3.98 9.84
CA PRO A 180 -1.04 5.36 10.27
C PRO A 180 -0.08 5.48 11.46
N THR A 181 0.84 6.43 11.40
CA THR A 181 1.94 6.54 12.37
C THR A 181 2.32 7.99 12.60
N ILE A 182 2.27 8.45 13.85
CA ILE A 182 2.79 9.75 14.30
C ILE A 182 3.39 9.56 15.70
N VAL A 183 4.70 9.77 15.81
CA VAL A 183 5.44 9.54 17.05
C VAL A 183 6.16 10.81 17.46
N LEU A 184 5.81 11.39 18.61
CA LEU A 184 6.42 12.59 19.16
C LEU A 184 6.75 12.38 20.64
N ASP A 185 7.61 13.22 21.22
CA ASP A 185 7.85 13.19 22.67
C ASP A 185 6.57 13.57 23.47
N ASP A 186 5.73 14.48 22.94
CA ASP A 186 4.39 14.73 23.48
C ASP A 186 3.36 13.80 22.82
N ALA A 187 3.03 12.73 23.53
CA ALA A 187 2.08 11.72 23.08
C ALA A 187 0.64 12.24 22.88
N ARG A 188 0.24 13.34 23.55
CA ARG A 188 -1.08 13.94 23.34
C ARG A 188 -1.11 14.71 22.04
N GLU A 189 -0.03 15.44 21.77
CA GLU A 189 0.12 16.17 20.51
C GLU A 189 0.22 15.22 19.31
N ALA A 190 0.96 14.11 19.46
CA ALA A 190 1.06 13.07 18.43
C ALA A 190 -0.32 12.54 18.03
N ARG A 191 -1.17 12.22 19.03
CA ARG A 191 -2.56 11.79 18.82
C ARG A 191 -3.41 12.87 18.14
N ARG A 192 -3.30 14.12 18.59
CA ARG A 192 -4.08 15.22 18.01
C ARG A 192 -3.75 15.42 16.53
N ILE A 193 -2.46 15.43 16.17
CA ILE A 193 -2.00 15.57 14.79
C ILE A 193 -2.38 14.33 13.95
N GLY A 194 -2.13 13.13 14.48
CA GLY A 194 -2.41 11.86 13.80
C GLY A 194 -3.89 11.69 13.48
N VAL A 195 -4.76 11.89 14.46
CA VAL A 195 -6.22 11.78 14.28
C VAL A 195 -6.73 12.83 13.28
N ARG A 196 -6.24 14.07 13.33
CA ARG A 196 -6.60 15.09 12.33
C ARG A 196 -6.16 14.69 10.93
N GLY A 197 -4.91 14.28 10.77
CA GLY A 197 -4.34 13.83 9.50
C GLY A 197 -5.14 12.67 8.93
N GLN A 198 -5.39 11.65 9.73
CA GLN A 198 -6.17 10.49 9.31
C GLN A 198 -7.61 10.84 8.95
N ARG A 199 -8.26 11.76 9.69
CA ARG A 199 -9.61 12.22 9.37
C ARG A 199 -9.64 12.87 7.98
N PHE A 200 -8.67 13.73 7.68
CA PHE A 200 -8.50 14.33 6.36
C PHE A 200 -8.27 13.26 5.29
N PHE A 201 -7.40 12.27 5.56
CA PHE A 201 -7.14 11.16 4.64
C PHE A 201 -8.41 10.33 4.36
N ALA A 202 -9.18 9.98 5.39
CA ALA A 202 -10.42 9.23 5.27
C ALA A 202 -11.48 10.02 4.49
N GLN A 203 -11.63 11.32 4.76
CA GLN A 203 -12.50 12.21 3.99
C GLN A 203 -12.04 12.35 2.53
N SER A 204 -10.73 12.38 2.28
CA SER A 204 -10.16 12.43 0.92
C SER A 204 -10.52 11.18 0.12
N ILE A 205 -10.46 9.99 0.73
CA ILE A 205 -10.98 8.77 0.10
C ILE A 205 -12.47 8.95 -0.22
N GLY A 206 -13.27 9.41 0.75
CA GLY A 206 -14.69 9.67 0.54
C GLY A 206 -14.96 10.64 -0.62
N HIS A 207 -14.18 11.71 -0.73
CA HIS A 207 -14.30 12.72 -1.78
C HIS A 207 -14.00 12.13 -3.16
N TRP A 208 -12.81 11.54 -3.33
CA TRP A 208 -12.33 11.08 -4.63
C TRP A 208 -12.95 9.76 -5.13
N TYR A 209 -13.37 8.89 -4.21
CA TYR A 209 -13.94 7.57 -4.55
C TYR A 209 -15.45 7.51 -4.41
N GLY A 210 -16.01 8.32 -3.52
CA GLY A 210 -17.42 8.26 -3.17
C GLY A 210 -18.18 9.54 -3.47
N GLY A 211 -17.56 10.59 -4.02
CA GLY A 211 -18.21 11.89 -4.24
C GLY A 211 -18.68 12.57 -2.94
N ALA A 212 -17.99 12.32 -1.82
CA ALA A 212 -18.26 13.03 -0.57
C ALA A 212 -17.82 14.50 -0.67
N GLY A 213 -18.19 15.30 0.33
CA GLY A 213 -17.76 16.69 0.42
C GLY A 213 -16.23 16.86 0.46
N ILE A 214 -15.79 18.09 0.27
CA ILE A 214 -14.37 18.46 0.33
C ILE A 214 -13.80 18.11 1.73
N PRO A 215 -12.63 17.46 1.81
CA PRO A 215 -12.00 17.14 3.09
C PRO A 215 -11.69 18.38 3.92
N ASP A 216 -11.84 18.27 5.24
CA ASP A 216 -11.63 19.36 6.17
C ASP A 216 -10.16 19.46 6.58
N GLU A 217 -9.47 20.48 6.06
CA GLU A 217 -8.07 20.77 6.34
C GLU A 217 -7.86 21.70 7.56
N ALA A 218 -8.93 22.20 8.18
CA ALA A 218 -8.84 23.27 9.15
C ALA A 218 -8.15 22.83 10.46
N VAL A 219 -7.11 23.57 10.84
CA VAL A 219 -6.44 23.44 12.14
C VAL A 219 -7.11 24.37 13.14
N VAL A 220 -7.91 23.81 14.04
CA VAL A 220 -8.63 24.55 15.08
C VAL A 220 -7.94 24.34 16.43
N ALA A 221 -7.50 25.44 17.05
CA ALA A 221 -6.85 25.38 18.35
C ALA A 221 -7.80 24.82 19.41
N GLY A 222 -7.33 23.85 20.20
CA GLY A 222 -8.11 23.20 21.26
C GLY A 222 -9.24 22.28 20.77
N ALA A 223 -9.31 21.98 19.47
CA ALA A 223 -10.33 21.06 18.96
C ALA A 223 -10.15 19.63 19.47
N ASP A 224 -11.27 18.99 19.80
CA ASP A 224 -11.35 17.56 20.07
C ASP A 224 -11.35 16.79 18.74
N GLU A 225 -10.15 16.53 18.21
CA GLU A 225 -9.98 15.79 16.96
C GLU A 225 -10.59 14.37 17.00
N PRO A 226 -10.50 13.60 18.11
CA PRO A 226 -11.26 12.36 18.26
C PRO A 226 -12.78 12.52 18.12
N ALA A 227 -13.38 13.57 18.69
CA ALA A 227 -14.81 13.84 18.50
C ALA A 227 -15.14 14.19 17.05
N ARG A 228 -14.30 15.00 16.39
CA ARG A 228 -14.46 15.33 14.96
C ARG A 228 -14.32 14.09 14.07
N MET A 229 -13.42 13.17 14.41
CA MET A 229 -13.27 11.88 13.72
C MET A 229 -14.54 11.04 13.85
N ARG A 230 -15.09 10.91 15.07
CA ARG A 230 -16.35 10.18 15.30
C ARG A 230 -17.51 10.80 14.52
N ALA A 231 -17.68 12.12 14.57
CA ALA A 231 -18.71 12.82 13.82
C ALA A 231 -18.57 12.60 12.30
N ALA A 232 -17.34 12.57 11.78
CA ALA A 232 -17.09 12.28 10.36
C ALA A 232 -17.44 10.82 10.01
N ALA A 233 -17.15 9.86 10.90
CA ALA A 233 -17.56 8.47 10.71
C ALA A 233 -19.09 8.30 10.71
N GLU A 234 -19.79 9.02 11.61
CA GLU A 234 -21.26 9.05 11.66
C GLU A 234 -21.86 9.62 10.37
N GLN A 235 -21.25 10.66 9.79
CA GLN A 235 -21.67 11.21 8.50
C GLN A 235 -21.54 10.20 7.35
N VAL A 236 -20.47 9.39 7.35
CA VAL A 236 -20.32 8.31 6.37
C VAL A 236 -21.43 7.28 6.53
N VAL A 237 -21.73 6.87 7.76
CA VAL A 237 -22.82 5.92 8.06
C VAL A 237 -24.17 6.47 7.62
N ALA A 238 -24.49 7.73 7.96
CA ALA A 238 -25.73 8.39 7.55
C ALA A 238 -25.89 8.40 6.03
N ARG A 239 -24.82 8.74 5.30
CA ARG A 239 -24.82 8.75 3.84
C ARG A 239 -25.02 7.35 3.23
N LEU A 240 -24.40 6.32 3.80
CA LEU A 240 -24.60 4.94 3.34
C LEU A 240 -26.06 4.52 3.51
N HIS A 241 -26.70 4.90 4.63
CA HIS A 241 -28.13 4.68 4.82
C HIS A 241 -29.00 5.44 3.82
N GLU A 242 -28.69 6.71 3.53
CA GLU A 242 -29.41 7.49 2.51
C GLU A 242 -29.32 6.89 1.10
N LEU A 243 -28.25 6.15 0.81
CA LEU A 243 -28.01 5.49 -0.47
C LEU A 243 -28.45 4.01 -0.48
N ASP A 244 -29.10 3.53 0.58
CA ASP A 244 -29.47 2.12 0.77
C ASP A 244 -28.29 1.13 0.65
N ILE A 245 -27.08 1.58 1.02
CA ILE A 245 -25.87 0.76 1.02
C ILE A 245 -25.64 0.14 2.41
N PRO A 246 -25.50 -1.19 2.52
CA PRO A 246 -25.23 -1.84 3.80
C PRO A 246 -23.93 -1.35 4.47
N VAL A 247 -24.03 -0.91 5.72
CA VAL A 247 -22.87 -0.54 6.55
C VAL A 247 -22.15 -1.82 6.97
N ARG A 248 -20.85 -1.89 6.66
CA ARG A 248 -19.96 -3.00 7.05
C ARG A 248 -18.97 -2.51 8.11
N PRO A 249 -18.37 -3.38 8.93
CA PRO A 249 -17.30 -2.99 9.85
C PRO A 249 -16.14 -2.25 9.16
N THR A 250 -15.87 -2.60 7.89
CA THR A 250 -14.84 -1.94 7.08
C THR A 250 -15.25 -0.57 6.55
N SER A 251 -16.54 -0.20 6.59
CA SER A 251 -17.07 1.07 6.04
C SER A 251 -16.50 2.31 6.74
N THR A 252 -16.12 2.19 8.02
CA THR A 252 -15.54 3.27 8.81
C THR A 252 -14.14 2.95 9.30
N ALA A 253 -13.50 1.90 8.78
CA ALA A 253 -12.16 1.47 9.23
C ALA A 253 -11.13 2.60 9.16
N THR A 254 -11.18 3.43 8.12
CA THR A 254 -10.27 4.58 7.96
C THR A 254 -10.46 5.68 9.02
N PHE A 255 -11.56 5.66 9.78
CA PHE A 255 -11.83 6.58 10.88
C PHE A 255 -11.45 6.02 12.27
N ASN A 256 -10.83 4.83 12.34
CA ASN A 256 -10.31 4.27 13.58
C ASN A 256 -9.07 5.06 14.06
N ALA A 257 -9.09 5.64 15.26
CA ALA A 257 -7.96 6.40 15.80
C ALA A 257 -6.92 5.54 16.56
N ASP A 258 -7.17 4.23 16.76
CA ASP A 258 -6.26 3.35 17.50
C ASP A 258 -5.11 2.83 16.63
N HIS A 259 -4.10 3.70 16.47
CA HIS A 259 -2.88 3.45 15.71
C HIS A 259 -1.62 3.84 16.50
N ALA A 260 -0.45 3.76 15.87
CA ALA A 260 0.83 4.20 16.43
C ALA A 260 0.90 5.75 16.52
N TYR A 261 -0.02 6.34 17.29
CA TYR A 261 -0.07 7.75 17.64
C TYR A 261 0.28 7.92 19.11
N GLY A 262 1.45 8.49 19.38
CA GLY A 262 1.88 8.68 20.76
C GLY A 262 3.38 8.82 20.92
N SER A 263 3.88 8.35 22.05
CA SER A 263 5.30 8.19 22.36
C SER A 263 5.90 6.98 21.64
N ALA A 264 7.23 6.87 21.65
CA ALA A 264 7.92 5.71 21.08
C ALA A 264 7.54 4.38 21.75
N ASP A 265 7.32 4.36 23.06
CA ASP A 265 6.92 3.15 23.80
C ASP A 265 5.51 2.69 23.40
N GLU A 266 4.58 3.64 23.21
CA GLU A 266 3.23 3.34 22.73
C GLU A 266 3.25 2.83 21.28
N ALA A 267 4.14 3.39 20.44
CA ALA A 267 4.34 2.91 19.08
C ALA A 267 4.93 1.49 19.05
N ILE A 268 5.92 1.19 19.89
CA ILE A 268 6.49 -0.15 20.05
C ILE A 268 5.39 -1.15 20.44
N ALA A 269 4.59 -0.83 21.46
CA ALA A 269 3.50 -1.69 21.91
C ALA A 269 2.47 -1.95 20.78
N TYR A 270 2.21 -0.95 19.94
CA TYR A 270 1.32 -1.13 18.78
C TYR A 270 1.94 -2.04 17.70
N VAL A 271 3.23 -1.86 17.40
CA VAL A 271 3.95 -2.71 16.45
C VAL A 271 4.04 -4.15 16.94
N GLU A 272 4.24 -4.39 18.24
CA GLU A 272 4.22 -5.74 18.83
C GLU A 272 2.86 -6.43 18.62
N ARG A 273 1.75 -5.69 18.75
CA ARG A 273 0.41 -6.22 18.44
C ARG A 273 0.25 -6.57 16.96
N LEU A 274 0.80 -5.77 16.05
CA LEU A 274 0.75 -6.05 14.60
C LEU A 274 1.64 -7.24 14.22
N ALA A 275 2.83 -7.35 14.79
CA ALA A 275 3.70 -8.50 14.61
C ALA A 275 3.05 -9.78 15.13
N ALA A 276 2.41 -9.74 16.31
CA ALA A 276 1.63 -10.86 16.84
C ALA A 276 0.40 -11.19 15.97
N ALA A 277 -0.13 -10.23 15.22
CA ALA A 277 -1.18 -10.43 14.23
C ALA A 277 -0.67 -10.99 12.88
N GLY A 278 0.64 -11.22 12.74
CA GLY A 278 1.26 -11.84 11.57
C GLY A 278 1.69 -10.86 10.47
N ALA A 279 1.91 -9.59 10.80
CA ALA A 279 2.53 -8.64 9.89
C ALA A 279 4.04 -8.93 9.74
N ASP A 280 4.51 -9.12 8.50
CA ASP A 280 5.93 -9.34 8.20
C ASP A 280 6.68 -7.99 8.09
N GLU A 281 5.99 -6.92 7.67
CA GLU A 281 6.50 -5.55 7.59
C GLU A 281 5.41 -4.55 7.95
N ILE A 282 5.81 -3.49 8.65
CA ILE A 282 4.96 -2.32 8.91
C ILE A 282 5.41 -1.17 8.01
N MET A 283 4.55 -0.78 7.08
CA MET A 283 4.70 0.44 6.29
C MET A 283 4.07 1.61 7.06
N CYS A 284 4.86 2.57 7.51
CA CYS A 284 4.34 3.74 8.24
C CYS A 284 3.75 4.78 7.29
N LEU A 285 2.43 5.00 7.38
CA LEU A 285 1.76 6.13 6.76
C LEU A 285 1.87 7.35 7.68
N ILE A 286 2.87 8.20 7.41
CA ILE A 286 3.15 9.39 8.22
C ILE A 286 2.44 10.63 7.66
N GLN A 287 2.58 10.91 6.37
CA GLN A 287 1.93 12.07 5.76
C GLN A 287 0.51 11.70 5.31
N MET A 288 -0.48 12.29 5.99
CA MET A 288 -1.92 12.09 5.75
C MET A 288 -2.62 13.42 5.37
N GLY A 289 -1.92 14.29 4.63
CA GLY A 289 -2.42 15.56 4.13
C GLY A 289 -2.16 16.73 5.08
N THR A 290 -2.78 16.73 6.26
CA THR A 290 -2.69 17.88 7.21
C THR A 290 -1.59 17.73 8.25
N VAL A 291 -0.71 16.74 8.13
CA VAL A 291 0.37 16.49 9.10
C VAL A 291 1.51 17.49 8.84
N PRO A 292 1.89 18.32 9.84
CA PRO A 292 2.98 19.27 9.69
C PRO A 292 4.31 18.59 9.37
N GLN A 293 5.14 19.24 8.57
CA GLN A 293 6.42 18.67 8.14
C GLN A 293 7.34 18.39 9.34
N GLU A 294 7.36 19.24 10.36
CA GLU A 294 8.14 18.99 11.57
C GLU A 294 7.70 17.71 12.30
N ALA A 295 6.40 17.42 12.35
CA ALA A 295 5.88 16.20 12.97
C ALA A 295 6.25 14.96 12.16
N CYS A 296 6.25 15.05 10.82
CA CYS A 296 6.73 13.97 9.96
C CYS A 296 8.21 13.66 10.20
N LEU A 297 9.07 14.69 10.27
CA LEU A 297 10.51 14.51 10.48
C LEU A 297 10.81 13.99 11.89
N GLU A 298 10.10 14.49 12.90
CA GLU A 298 10.24 14.03 14.27
C GLU A 298 9.77 12.58 14.42
N THR A 299 8.67 12.20 13.75
CA THR A 299 8.21 10.80 13.69
C THR A 299 9.29 9.90 13.09
N LEU A 300 9.89 10.30 11.96
CA LEU A 300 10.98 9.53 11.34
C LEU A 300 12.19 9.38 12.27
N ARG A 301 12.55 10.44 13.01
CA ARG A 301 13.65 10.42 13.98
C ARG A 301 13.36 9.45 15.13
N GLN A 302 12.19 9.59 15.79
CA GLN A 302 11.76 8.71 16.88
C GLN A 302 11.68 7.24 16.41
N TRP A 303 11.18 7.01 15.20
CA TRP A 303 11.10 5.67 14.62
C TRP A 303 12.48 5.06 14.40
N GLY A 304 13.42 5.83 13.84
CA GLY A 304 14.79 5.37 13.57
C GLY A 304 15.66 5.20 14.81
N GLU A 305 15.50 6.05 15.83
CA GLU A 305 16.34 6.07 17.02
C GLU A 305 15.81 5.21 18.18
N LYS A 306 14.49 5.02 18.27
CA LYS A 306 13.88 4.33 19.41
C LYS A 306 13.08 3.09 19.02
N VAL A 307 12.22 3.19 17.99
CA VAL A 307 11.32 2.08 17.63
C VAL A 307 12.05 0.96 16.88
N ILE A 308 12.72 1.25 15.75
CA ILE A 308 13.46 0.24 14.98
C ILE A 308 14.53 -0.48 15.83
N PRO A 309 15.35 0.23 16.64
CA PRO A 309 16.36 -0.43 17.47
C PRO A 309 15.78 -1.40 18.51
N HIS A 310 14.57 -1.18 19.03
CA HIS A 310 13.90 -2.12 19.93
C HIS A 310 13.76 -3.50 19.28
N PHE A 311 13.23 -3.55 18.05
CA PHE A 311 12.99 -4.81 17.34
C PHE A 311 14.24 -5.46 16.74
N ARG A 312 15.36 -4.73 16.61
CA ARG A 312 16.64 -5.29 16.16
C ARG A 312 17.43 -5.97 17.27
N ASN A 313 17.19 -5.56 18.51
CA ASN A 313 17.91 -6.03 19.69
C ASN A 313 17.08 -7.02 20.55
N ALA A 314 15.85 -7.31 20.14
CA ALA A 314 14.92 -8.23 20.79
C ALA A 314 15.09 -9.69 20.32
#